data_AF-V7D853-F1
#
_entry.id   AF-V7D853-F1
#
_cell.length_a   1.000
_cell.length_b   1.000
_cell.length_c   1.000
_cell.angle_alpha   90.00
_cell.angle_beta   90.00
_cell.angle_gamma   90.00
#
_symmetry.space_group_name_H-M   'P 1'
#
loop_
_entity.id
_entity.type
_entity.pdbx_description
1 polymer ?
#
loop_
_entity_poly.entity_id
_entity_poly.type
_entity_poly.pdbx_seq_one_letter_code
_entity_poly.pdbx_strand_id
1 'polypeptide(L)'
;VGTGAVNTREAVSHAAHAAKVGAAGLMVIPRVLSRGASLIAQKHHFSAILAAAPKLPAVIYNSPYYGFATRADLFFELRSEFPNLIGFKEFGGGADLRYAAEHITSKDDDVTLMVGVDTQVVHGFVNCNATGAITGIGNALPREVLHLVSLSKQAAKGDAKARRLARELEAALAVLSSFDEGCDLVLYYKHLMVLNGDSEYSLHFNETDVLTDAQRNYAEQQYALFRSWYASWSAEQNLA
;
A
#
# COMPACT_ATOMS: atom_id res chain seq x y z
N VAL A 1 -1.84 3.65 12.22
CA VAL A 1 -1.84 5.13 12.09
C VAL A 1 -0.71 5.54 11.16
N GLY A 2 -0.97 6.40 10.17
CA GLY A 2 0.08 6.97 9.32
C GLY A 2 0.74 8.16 9.99
N THR A 3 2.07 8.27 9.89
CA THR A 3 2.86 9.33 10.55
C THR A 3 3.33 10.41 9.58
N GLY A 4 2.69 10.56 8.42
CA GLY A 4 3.03 11.59 7.44
C GLY A 4 2.77 12.98 8.01
N ALA A 5 3.80 13.82 8.04
CA ALA A 5 3.69 15.16 8.58
C ALA A 5 4.70 16.13 7.96
N VAL A 6 4.39 17.42 8.07
CA VAL A 6 5.22 18.52 7.54
C VAL A 6 6.62 18.61 8.20
N ASN A 7 6.79 18.04 9.40
CA ASN A 7 8.07 17.99 10.11
C ASN A 7 8.12 16.82 11.12
N THR A 8 9.30 16.53 11.67
CA THR A 8 9.52 15.43 12.62
C THR A 8 8.71 15.55 13.91
N ARG A 9 8.51 16.77 14.45
CA ARG A 9 7.79 16.96 15.72
C ARG A 9 6.33 16.52 15.59
N GLU A 10 5.67 16.90 14.50
CA GLU A 10 4.28 16.50 14.24
C GLU A 10 4.17 14.99 13.94
N ALA A 11 5.12 14.41 13.20
CA ALA A 11 5.16 12.96 12.97
C ALA A 11 5.30 12.16 14.29
N VAL A 12 6.15 12.65 15.21
CA VAL A 12 6.30 12.11 16.58
C VAL A 12 5.02 12.26 17.38
N SER A 13 4.33 13.40 17.27
CA SER A 13 3.02 13.63 17.92
C SER A 13 1.98 12.59 17.48
N HIS A 14 1.90 12.30 16.17
CA HIS A 14 1.01 11.25 15.66
C HIS A 14 1.33 9.86 16.20
N ALA A 15 2.61 9.50 16.26
CA ALA A 15 3.04 8.21 16.81
C ALA A 15 2.76 8.09 18.32
N ALA A 16 3.10 9.11 19.11
CA ALA A 16 2.82 9.15 20.53
C ALA A 16 1.31 9.09 20.82
N HIS A 17 0.50 9.81 20.03
CA HIS A 17 -0.95 9.74 20.12
C HIS A 17 -1.47 8.34 19.77
N ALA A 18 -0.97 7.71 18.71
CA ALA A 18 -1.35 6.35 18.33
C ALA A 18 -1.12 5.35 19.47
N ALA A 19 0.03 5.43 20.16
CA ALA A 19 0.31 4.62 21.34
C ALA A 19 -0.65 4.94 22.49
N LYS A 20 -0.92 6.23 22.75
CA LYS A 20 -1.83 6.69 23.81
C LYS A 20 -3.25 6.14 23.65
N VAL A 21 -3.77 6.11 22.42
CA VAL A 21 -5.14 5.67 22.13
C VAL A 21 -5.26 4.16 21.84
N GLY A 22 -4.16 3.41 21.92
CA GLY A 22 -4.18 1.96 21.73
C GLY A 22 -4.34 1.51 20.27
N ALA A 23 -3.82 2.28 19.30
CA ALA A 23 -3.78 1.84 17.91
C ALA A 23 -2.95 0.55 17.75
N ALA A 24 -3.27 -0.28 16.76
CA ALA A 24 -2.61 -1.58 16.58
C ALA A 24 -1.22 -1.51 15.90
N GLY A 25 -0.87 -0.39 15.26
CA GLY A 25 0.40 -0.28 14.54
C GLY A 25 0.63 1.08 13.88
N LEU A 26 1.86 1.26 13.40
CA LEU A 26 2.35 2.47 12.75
C LEU A 26 2.78 2.23 11.31
N MET A 27 2.39 3.13 10.42
CA MET A 27 3.01 3.29 9.10
C MET A 27 3.93 4.50 9.17
N VAL A 28 5.24 4.23 9.26
CA VAL A 28 6.29 5.23 9.44
C VAL A 28 6.63 5.84 8.08
N ILE A 29 6.23 7.09 7.89
CA ILE A 29 6.41 7.85 6.65
C ILE A 29 7.75 8.61 6.67
N PRO A 30 8.52 8.62 5.57
CA PRO A 30 9.75 9.42 5.47
C PRO A 30 9.53 10.92 5.66
N ARG A 31 10.59 11.61 6.05
CA ARG A 31 10.62 13.07 6.18
C ARG A 31 10.41 13.72 4.82
N VAL A 32 9.55 14.74 4.78
CA VAL A 32 9.24 15.52 3.58
C VAL A 32 9.69 16.98 3.71
N LEU A 33 9.67 17.69 2.58
CA LEU A 33 9.97 19.13 2.43
C LEU A 33 11.41 19.51 2.77
N SER A 34 11.78 19.45 4.05
CA SER A 34 13.12 19.80 4.53
C SER A 34 14.01 18.56 4.57
N ARG A 35 15.16 18.60 3.87
CA ARG A 35 16.20 17.56 3.90
C ARG A 35 15.72 16.15 3.46
N GLY A 36 14.71 16.07 2.57
CA GLY A 36 14.11 14.80 2.14
C GLY A 36 15.12 13.77 1.60
N ALA A 37 16.05 14.20 0.75
CA ALA A 37 17.09 13.33 0.17
C ALA A 37 18.23 12.97 1.14
N SER A 38 18.30 13.56 2.34
CA SER A 38 19.42 13.37 3.27
C SER A 38 19.23 12.11 4.11
N LEU A 39 20.03 11.08 3.84
CA LEU A 39 20.01 9.80 4.58
C LEU A 39 20.12 10.01 6.10
N ILE A 40 21.04 10.86 6.55
CA ILE A 40 21.20 11.18 7.98
C ILE A 40 19.93 11.81 8.57
N ALA A 41 19.27 12.70 7.82
CA ALA A 41 18.03 13.33 8.28
C ALA A 41 16.87 12.33 8.36
N GLN A 42 16.79 11.40 7.41
CA GLN A 42 15.79 10.33 7.39
C GLN A 42 16.00 9.36 8.54
N LYS A 43 17.25 8.93 8.78
CA LYS A 43 17.59 8.09 9.93
C LYS A 43 17.09 8.70 11.24
N HIS A 44 17.49 9.94 11.54
CA HIS A 44 17.05 10.61 12.79
C HIS A 44 15.54 10.83 12.85
N HIS A 45 14.89 11.05 11.71
CA HIS A 45 13.44 11.16 11.64
C HIS A 45 12.74 9.84 11.98
N PHE A 46 13.17 8.73 11.38
CA PHE A 46 12.67 7.40 11.68
C PHE A 46 12.90 7.01 13.13
N SER A 47 14.12 7.20 13.65
CA SER A 47 14.43 6.96 15.07
C SER A 47 13.49 7.70 16.01
N ALA A 48 13.23 8.99 15.73
CA ALA A 48 12.33 9.79 16.57
C ALA A 48 10.89 9.26 16.57
N ILE A 49 10.36 8.85 15.40
CA ILE A 49 9.01 8.28 15.29
C ILE A 49 8.92 6.93 16.00
N LEU A 50 9.88 6.04 15.77
CA LEU A 50 9.91 4.70 16.36
C LEU A 50 10.00 4.76 17.90
N ALA A 51 10.84 5.65 18.42
CA ALA A 51 10.99 5.88 19.86
C ALA A 51 9.74 6.43 20.55
N ALA A 52 8.86 7.12 19.81
CA ALA A 52 7.64 7.71 20.35
C ALA A 52 6.53 6.68 20.67
N ALA A 53 6.62 5.47 20.09
CA ALA A 53 5.63 4.41 20.25
C ALA A 53 6.29 3.02 20.26
N PRO A 54 7.20 2.74 21.21
CA PRO A 54 8.08 1.56 21.17
C PRO A 54 7.34 0.23 21.36
N LYS A 55 6.05 0.25 21.74
CA LYS A 55 5.21 -0.94 21.90
C LYS A 55 4.34 -1.23 20.68
N LEU A 56 4.24 -0.30 19.73
CA LEU A 56 3.45 -0.50 18.53
C LEU A 56 4.31 -1.07 17.40
N PRO A 57 3.89 -2.17 16.75
CA PRO A 57 4.57 -2.65 15.56
C PRO A 57 4.53 -1.58 14.47
N ALA A 58 5.67 -1.39 13.82
CA ALA A 58 5.89 -0.33 12.85
C ALA A 58 6.38 -0.91 11.53
N VAL A 59 5.88 -0.33 10.44
CA VAL A 59 6.28 -0.62 9.06
C VAL A 59 6.81 0.67 8.44
N ILE A 60 8.04 0.66 7.92
CA ILE A 60 8.58 1.80 7.16
C ILE A 60 7.98 1.80 5.77
N TYR A 61 7.53 2.97 5.32
CA TYR A 61 7.10 3.19 3.95
C TYR A 61 8.27 3.65 3.08
N ASN A 62 8.47 2.97 1.94
CA ASN A 62 9.45 3.31 0.93
C ASN A 62 8.76 3.61 -0.40
N SER A 63 9.23 4.67 -1.08
CA SER A 63 8.70 5.11 -2.36
C SER A 63 9.69 6.08 -3.03
N PRO A 64 9.84 6.02 -4.38
CA PRO A 64 10.66 6.99 -5.11
C PRO A 64 10.19 8.44 -4.94
N TYR A 65 8.92 8.66 -4.54
CA TYR A 65 8.36 9.98 -4.27
C TYR A 65 9.22 10.83 -3.31
N TYR A 66 9.87 10.19 -2.32
CA TYR A 66 10.62 10.91 -1.29
C TYR A 66 12.02 11.37 -1.73
N GLY A 67 12.44 11.05 -2.96
CA GLY A 67 13.80 11.34 -3.43
C GLY A 67 14.89 10.65 -2.59
N PHE A 68 14.51 9.56 -1.92
CA PHE A 68 15.28 8.81 -0.96
C PHE A 68 14.77 7.36 -0.94
N ALA A 69 15.66 6.40 -0.71
CA ALA A 69 15.30 4.99 -0.55
C ALA A 69 15.89 4.43 0.74
N THR A 70 15.04 3.83 1.57
CA THR A 70 15.48 3.00 2.70
C THR A 70 16.02 1.70 2.15
N ARG A 71 17.29 1.40 2.43
CA ARG A 71 17.95 0.15 2.02
C ARG A 71 18.27 -0.70 3.25
N ALA A 72 18.77 -1.92 3.01
CA ALA A 72 18.98 -2.92 4.05
C ALA A 72 19.90 -2.44 5.18
N ASP A 73 20.96 -1.70 4.84
CA ASP A 73 21.89 -1.10 5.80
C ASP A 73 21.15 -0.21 6.81
N LEU A 74 20.38 0.78 6.33
CA LEU A 74 19.63 1.68 7.19
C LEU A 74 18.49 0.95 7.92
N PHE A 75 17.79 0.03 7.25
CA PHE A 75 16.69 -0.71 7.86
C PHE A 75 17.17 -1.53 9.06
N PHE A 76 18.26 -2.29 8.92
CA PHE A 76 18.80 -3.10 10.00
C PHE A 76 19.50 -2.28 11.08
N GLU A 77 20.12 -1.15 10.72
CA GLU A 77 20.63 -0.19 11.70
C GLU A 77 19.49 0.31 12.60
N LEU A 78 18.40 0.80 12.01
CA LEU A 78 17.21 1.22 12.76
C LEU A 78 16.61 0.08 13.57
N ARG A 79 16.42 -1.10 12.98
CA ARG A 79 15.82 -2.25 13.68
C ARG A 79 16.65 -2.72 14.87
N SER A 80 17.98 -2.59 14.82
CA SER A 80 18.86 -2.93 15.95
C SER A 80 18.63 -2.06 17.18
N GLU A 81 18.21 -0.80 16.97
CA GLU A 81 17.87 0.14 18.04
C GLU A 81 16.37 0.10 18.39
N PHE A 82 15.52 -0.22 17.42
CA PHE A 82 14.05 -0.14 17.50
C PHE A 82 13.41 -1.48 17.12
N PRO A 83 13.26 -2.42 18.08
CA PRO A 83 12.75 -3.77 17.80
C PRO A 83 11.29 -3.77 17.32
N ASN A 84 10.56 -2.67 17.55
CA ASN A 84 9.20 -2.49 17.06
C ASN A 84 9.12 -2.19 15.56
N LEU A 85 10.23 -1.91 14.88
CA LEU A 85 10.31 -1.86 13.42
C LEU A 85 10.28 -3.29 12.86
N ILE A 86 9.10 -3.79 12.50
CA ILE A 86 8.87 -5.18 12.09
C ILE A 86 8.51 -5.33 10.62
N GLY A 87 8.50 -4.26 9.82
CA GLY A 87 8.13 -4.40 8.42
C GLY A 87 8.56 -3.28 7.50
N PHE A 88 8.42 -3.59 6.22
CA PHE A 88 8.76 -2.73 5.10
C PHE A 88 7.59 -2.71 4.12
N LYS A 89 7.09 -1.51 3.77
CA LYS A 89 6.04 -1.30 2.75
C LYS A 89 6.69 -0.64 1.54
N GLU A 90 6.54 -1.23 0.37
CA GLU A 90 7.17 -0.73 -0.88
C GLU A 90 6.14 -0.30 -1.93
N PHE A 91 6.40 0.85 -2.56
CA PHE A 91 5.58 1.45 -3.61
C PHE A 91 6.29 1.51 -4.98
N GLY A 92 7.63 1.46 -5.03
CA GLY A 92 8.46 1.71 -6.22
C GLY A 92 8.33 0.70 -7.37
N GLY A 93 7.42 -0.27 -7.27
CA GLY A 93 7.18 -1.30 -8.28
C GLY A 93 7.93 -2.61 -8.02
N GLY A 94 7.84 -3.53 -8.98
CA GLY A 94 8.32 -4.91 -8.81
C GLY A 94 9.81 -5.05 -8.52
N ALA A 95 10.67 -4.20 -9.10
CA ALA A 95 12.11 -4.27 -8.88
C ALA A 95 12.48 -3.90 -7.42
N ASP A 96 11.87 -2.85 -6.88
CA ASP A 96 12.12 -2.41 -5.50
C ASP A 96 11.48 -3.39 -4.49
N LEU A 97 10.30 -3.94 -4.80
CA LEU A 97 9.70 -5.02 -4.01
C LEU A 97 10.61 -6.24 -3.94
N ARG A 98 11.19 -6.63 -5.08
CA ARG A 98 12.13 -7.75 -5.15
C ARG A 98 13.41 -7.46 -4.37
N TYR A 99 13.94 -6.25 -4.45
CA TYR A 99 15.08 -5.83 -3.65
C TYR A 99 14.79 -5.95 -2.14
N ALA A 100 13.64 -5.43 -1.69
CA ALA A 100 13.22 -5.54 -0.29
C ALA A 100 13.08 -7.00 0.14
N ALA A 101 12.50 -7.85 -0.72
CA ALA A 101 12.39 -9.28 -0.45
C ALA A 101 13.76 -9.96 -0.27
N GLU A 102 14.69 -9.76 -1.21
CA GLU A 102 16.00 -10.41 -1.20
C GLU A 102 16.92 -9.94 -0.08
N HIS A 103 16.87 -8.64 0.25
CA HIS A 103 17.87 -8.03 1.12
C HIS A 103 17.35 -7.60 2.49
N ILE A 104 16.04 -7.57 2.71
CA ILE A 104 15.43 -7.08 3.96
C ILE A 104 14.55 -8.16 4.59
N THR A 105 13.48 -8.58 3.92
CA THR A 105 12.38 -9.29 4.57
C THR A 105 12.46 -10.81 4.50
N SER A 106 13.40 -11.38 3.74
CA SER A 106 13.63 -12.84 3.71
C SER A 106 14.77 -13.30 4.62
N LYS A 107 15.28 -12.42 5.50
CA LYS A 107 16.37 -12.75 6.42
C LYS A 107 15.91 -13.65 7.57
N ASP A 108 14.74 -13.36 8.12
CA ASP A 108 14.09 -14.09 9.23
C ASP A 108 12.57 -13.80 9.21
N ASP A 109 11.81 -14.59 9.96
CA ASP A 109 10.34 -14.49 10.02
C ASP A 109 9.84 -13.29 10.86
N ASP A 110 10.73 -12.52 11.48
CA ASP A 110 10.36 -11.39 12.34
C ASP A 110 10.15 -10.08 11.55
N VAL A 111 10.47 -10.08 10.24
CA VAL A 111 10.31 -8.91 9.37
C VAL A 111 9.35 -9.21 8.23
N THR A 112 8.28 -8.41 8.12
CA THR A 112 7.29 -8.57 7.05
C THR A 112 7.48 -7.60 5.88
N LEU A 113 7.25 -8.08 4.66
CA LEU A 113 7.02 -7.23 3.49
C LEU A 113 5.53 -6.97 3.30
N MET A 114 5.17 -5.71 3.04
CA MET A 114 3.82 -5.30 2.67
C MET A 114 3.81 -4.73 1.25
N VAL A 115 2.90 -5.22 0.42
CA VAL A 115 2.62 -4.61 -0.90
C VAL A 115 2.03 -3.24 -0.67
N GLY A 116 2.67 -2.21 -1.23
CA GLY A 116 2.28 -0.82 -1.02
C GLY A 116 1.55 -0.15 -2.17
N VAL A 117 1.47 -0.79 -3.33
CA VAL A 117 0.83 -0.30 -4.56
C VAL A 117 -0.12 -1.36 -5.13
N ASP A 118 -1.31 -0.95 -5.54
CA ASP A 118 -2.40 -1.86 -5.93
C ASP A 118 -2.09 -2.73 -7.16
N THR A 119 -1.14 -2.33 -8.02
CA THR A 119 -0.77 -3.05 -9.25
C THR A 119 0.23 -4.19 -9.04
N GLN A 120 0.73 -4.39 -7.82
CA GLN A 120 1.81 -5.35 -7.53
C GLN A 120 1.38 -6.45 -6.55
N VAL A 121 0.09 -6.74 -6.41
CA VAL A 121 -0.42 -7.70 -5.43
C VAL A 121 0.12 -9.11 -5.71
N VAL A 122 -0.07 -9.65 -6.92
CA VAL A 122 0.40 -11.01 -7.26
C VAL A 122 1.91 -11.06 -7.21
N HIS A 123 2.60 -10.04 -7.73
CA HIS A 123 4.06 -9.98 -7.69
C HIS A 123 4.59 -10.03 -6.25
N GLY A 124 4.01 -9.22 -5.36
CA GLY A 124 4.39 -9.12 -3.96
C GLY A 124 4.20 -10.44 -3.21
N PHE A 125 3.02 -11.04 -3.29
CA PHE A 125 2.74 -12.31 -2.60
C PHE A 125 3.53 -13.48 -3.18
N VAL A 126 3.58 -13.62 -4.51
CA VAL A 126 4.10 -14.83 -5.16
C VAL A 126 5.60 -14.79 -5.39
N ASN A 127 6.16 -13.62 -5.70
CA ASN A 127 7.58 -13.49 -6.06
C ASN A 127 8.42 -12.79 -4.98
N CYS A 128 7.79 -12.15 -3.99
CA CYS A 128 8.48 -11.36 -2.97
C CYS A 128 8.10 -11.76 -1.52
N ASN A 129 7.32 -12.84 -1.34
CA ASN A 129 6.90 -13.34 -0.02
C ASN A 129 6.19 -12.29 0.86
N ALA A 130 5.48 -11.32 0.26
CA ALA A 130 4.70 -10.35 1.02
C ALA A 130 3.63 -11.07 1.86
N THR A 131 3.41 -10.61 3.09
CA THR A 131 2.42 -11.21 4.00
C THR A 131 1.09 -10.44 4.01
N GLY A 132 1.10 -9.21 3.50
CA GLY A 132 -0.04 -8.31 3.42
C GLY A 132 0.06 -7.31 2.28
N ALA A 133 -1.06 -6.66 2.00
CA ALA A 133 -1.18 -5.56 1.06
C ALA A 133 -1.94 -4.40 1.73
N ILE A 134 -1.49 -3.17 1.52
CA ILE A 134 -2.21 -1.96 1.89
C ILE A 134 -2.77 -1.38 0.59
N THR A 135 -4.09 -1.36 0.47
CA THR A 135 -4.78 -1.14 -0.82
C THR A 135 -5.61 0.13 -0.86
N GLY A 136 -5.58 0.83 -2.00
CA GLY A 136 -6.45 1.97 -2.32
C GLY A 136 -7.77 1.50 -2.95
N ILE A 137 -7.69 0.81 -4.08
CA ILE A 137 -8.84 0.29 -4.84
C ILE A 137 -9.71 -0.67 -4.01
N GLY A 138 -9.13 -1.36 -3.01
CA GLY A 138 -9.87 -2.22 -2.09
C GLY A 138 -10.90 -1.49 -1.23
N ASN A 139 -10.89 -0.15 -1.17
CA ASN A 139 -12.01 0.61 -0.57
C ASN A 139 -13.27 0.51 -1.46
N ALA A 140 -13.12 0.64 -2.78
CA ALA A 140 -14.23 0.57 -3.74
C ALA A 140 -14.56 -0.86 -4.18
N LEU A 141 -13.58 -1.76 -4.20
CA LEU A 141 -13.73 -3.15 -4.64
C LEU A 141 -13.20 -4.15 -3.59
N PRO A 142 -13.72 -4.11 -2.34
CA PRO A 142 -13.15 -4.90 -1.24
C PRO A 142 -13.25 -6.41 -1.48
N ARG A 143 -14.35 -6.90 -2.06
CA ARG A 143 -14.55 -8.34 -2.28
C ARG A 143 -13.57 -8.88 -3.31
N GLU A 144 -13.40 -8.14 -4.40
CA GLU A 144 -12.57 -8.49 -5.53
C GLU A 144 -11.09 -8.43 -5.16
N VAL A 145 -10.67 -7.42 -4.37
CA VAL A 145 -9.29 -7.33 -3.87
C VAL A 145 -9.00 -8.42 -2.83
N LEU A 146 -9.91 -8.70 -1.89
CA LEU A 146 -9.75 -9.81 -0.96
C LEU A 146 -9.66 -11.17 -1.69
N HIS A 147 -10.42 -11.32 -2.78
CA HIS A 147 -10.33 -12.49 -3.63
C HIS A 147 -8.96 -12.59 -4.32
N LEU A 148 -8.45 -11.50 -4.88
CA LEU A 148 -7.11 -11.44 -5.45
C LEU A 148 -6.02 -11.81 -4.43
N VAL A 149 -6.11 -11.28 -3.21
CA VAL A 149 -5.19 -11.62 -2.11
C VAL A 149 -5.28 -13.10 -1.75
N SER A 150 -6.50 -13.66 -1.67
CA SER A 150 -6.70 -15.09 -1.38
C SER A 150 -6.06 -15.99 -2.43
N LEU A 151 -6.30 -15.71 -3.72
CA LEU A 151 -5.69 -16.45 -4.84
C LEU A 151 -4.17 -16.30 -4.83
N SER A 152 -3.66 -15.10 -4.55
CA SER A 152 -2.22 -14.84 -4.49
C SER A 152 -1.54 -15.59 -3.33
N LYS A 153 -2.19 -15.69 -2.16
CA LYS A 153 -1.71 -16.49 -1.03
C LYS A 153 -1.70 -17.99 -1.32
N GLN A 154 -2.70 -18.50 -2.05
CA GLN A 154 -2.72 -19.90 -2.51
C GLN A 154 -1.63 -20.17 -3.56
N ALA A 155 -1.47 -19.24 -4.51
CA ALA A 155 -0.43 -19.29 -5.53
C ALA A 155 0.99 -19.31 -4.92
N ALA A 156 1.22 -18.54 -3.86
CA ALA A 156 2.49 -18.52 -3.12
C ALA A 156 2.81 -19.88 -2.46
N LYS A 157 1.80 -20.74 -2.23
CA LYS A 157 1.97 -22.12 -1.73
C LYS A 157 2.14 -23.16 -2.84
N GLY A 158 2.24 -22.73 -4.10
CA GLY A 158 2.41 -23.62 -5.25
C GLY A 158 1.12 -24.05 -5.95
N ASP A 159 -0.04 -23.46 -5.63
CA ASP A 159 -1.28 -23.77 -6.34
C ASP A 159 -1.26 -23.18 -7.76
N ALA A 160 -1.16 -24.07 -8.76
CA ALA A 160 -1.09 -23.68 -10.17
C ALA A 160 -2.39 -23.08 -10.71
N LYS A 161 -3.56 -23.51 -10.22
CA LYS A 161 -4.85 -22.95 -10.61
C LYS A 161 -4.99 -21.55 -10.02
N ALA A 162 -4.73 -21.41 -8.72
CA ALA A 162 -4.80 -20.12 -8.05
C ALA A 162 -3.83 -19.10 -8.65
N ARG A 163 -2.62 -19.51 -9.04
CA ARG A 163 -1.64 -18.63 -9.70
C ARG A 163 -2.14 -18.10 -11.05
N ARG A 164 -2.86 -18.91 -11.81
CA ARG A 164 -3.45 -18.51 -13.09
C ARG A 164 -4.59 -17.52 -12.88
N LEU A 165 -5.54 -17.88 -12.00
CA LEU A 165 -6.69 -17.05 -11.67
C LEU A 165 -6.28 -15.71 -11.04
N ALA A 166 -5.26 -15.70 -10.19
CA ALA A 166 -4.71 -14.47 -9.61
C ALA A 166 -4.21 -13.51 -10.69
N ARG A 167 -3.50 -14.03 -11.70
CA ARG A 167 -2.99 -13.22 -12.83
C ARG A 167 -4.12 -12.70 -13.73
N GLU A 168 -5.14 -13.51 -13.98
CA GLU A 168 -6.33 -13.09 -14.73
C GLU A 168 -7.05 -11.94 -14.01
N LEU A 169 -7.29 -12.10 -12.70
CA LEU A 169 -7.95 -11.10 -11.88
C LEU A 169 -7.12 -9.81 -11.72
N GLU A 170 -5.81 -9.93 -11.48
CA GLU A 170 -4.90 -8.77 -11.44
C GLU A 170 -4.88 -8.02 -12.78
N ALA A 171 -4.83 -8.74 -13.90
CA ALA A 171 -4.85 -8.13 -15.23
C ALA A 171 -6.16 -7.39 -15.51
N ALA A 172 -7.31 -7.95 -15.09
CA ALA A 172 -8.60 -7.28 -15.22
C ALA A 172 -8.74 -6.05 -14.29
N LEU A 173 -8.14 -6.10 -13.09
CA LEU A 173 -8.10 -4.98 -12.14
C LEU A 173 -7.05 -3.92 -12.50
N ALA A 174 -6.14 -4.18 -13.44
CA ALA A 174 -4.92 -3.40 -13.64
C ALA A 174 -5.18 -1.91 -13.86
N VAL A 175 -6.17 -1.55 -14.68
CA VAL A 175 -6.48 -0.14 -14.97
C VAL A 175 -7.00 0.58 -13.72
N LEU A 176 -7.98 0.01 -13.02
CA LEU A 176 -8.53 0.61 -11.81
C LEU A 176 -7.48 0.67 -10.68
N SER A 177 -6.60 -0.34 -10.60
CA SER A 177 -5.49 -0.38 -9.64
C SER A 177 -4.41 0.64 -9.98
N SER A 178 -4.20 0.95 -11.26
CA SER A 178 -3.18 1.91 -11.69
C SER A 178 -3.45 3.36 -11.26
N PHE A 179 -4.70 3.69 -10.89
CA PHE A 179 -5.00 5.01 -10.34
C PHE A 179 -4.25 5.30 -9.03
N ASP A 180 -3.87 4.27 -8.26
CA ASP A 180 -3.06 4.38 -7.03
C ASP A 180 -1.68 4.99 -7.29
N GLU A 181 -1.12 4.77 -8.48
CA GLU A 181 0.21 5.25 -8.88
C GLU A 181 0.23 6.74 -9.26
N GLY A 182 -0.95 7.33 -9.50
CA GLY A 182 -1.12 8.71 -9.96
C GLY A 182 -1.34 9.73 -8.83
N CYS A 183 -1.21 11.03 -9.15
CA CYS A 183 -1.51 12.11 -8.20
C CYS A 183 -3.00 12.23 -7.85
N ASP A 184 -3.87 11.76 -8.75
CA ASP A 184 -5.33 11.91 -8.65
C ASP A 184 -6.01 10.70 -7.98
N LEU A 185 -5.25 9.79 -7.34
CA LEU A 185 -5.77 8.55 -6.75
C LEU A 185 -6.99 8.77 -5.84
N VAL A 186 -7.00 9.85 -5.07
CA VAL A 186 -8.12 10.19 -4.17
C VAL A 186 -9.36 10.58 -4.97
N LEU A 187 -9.20 11.33 -6.06
CA LEU A 187 -10.32 11.74 -6.93
C LEU A 187 -10.93 10.50 -7.61
N TYR A 188 -10.09 9.64 -8.18
CA TYR A 188 -10.56 8.40 -8.79
C TYR A 188 -11.26 7.48 -7.80
N TYR A 189 -10.62 7.15 -6.67
CA TYR A 189 -11.20 6.19 -5.72
C TYR A 189 -12.45 6.72 -5.03
N LYS A 190 -12.52 8.01 -4.68
CA LYS A 190 -13.76 8.60 -4.16
C LYS A 190 -14.88 8.56 -5.21
N HIS A 191 -14.60 8.82 -6.48
CA HIS A 191 -15.59 8.68 -7.55
C HIS A 191 -16.11 7.24 -7.66
N LEU A 192 -15.24 6.24 -7.59
CA LEU A 192 -15.66 4.82 -7.60
C LEU A 192 -16.54 4.45 -6.38
N MET A 193 -16.27 5.03 -5.20
CA MET A 193 -17.15 4.87 -4.02
C MET A 193 -18.55 5.46 -4.28
N VAL A 194 -18.63 6.62 -4.93
CA VAL A 194 -19.92 7.21 -5.32
C VAL A 194 -20.67 6.32 -6.32
N LEU A 195 -19.97 5.69 -7.27
CA LEU A 195 -20.58 4.69 -8.18
C LEU A 195 -21.13 3.46 -7.45
N ASN A 196 -20.64 3.18 -6.23
CA ASN A 196 -21.17 2.13 -5.36
C ASN A 196 -22.34 2.58 -4.48
N GLY A 197 -22.70 3.86 -4.51
CA GLY A 197 -23.80 4.44 -3.72
C GLY A 197 -23.35 5.21 -2.48
N ASP A 198 -22.05 5.29 -2.20
CA ASP A 198 -21.51 5.97 -1.01
C ASP A 198 -21.40 7.48 -1.26
N SER A 199 -22.54 8.16 -1.19
CA SER A 199 -22.68 9.59 -1.55
C SER A 199 -21.86 10.55 -0.68
N GLU A 200 -21.44 10.14 0.51
CA GLU A 200 -20.56 10.91 1.39
C GLU A 200 -19.15 11.15 0.81
N TYR A 201 -18.77 10.39 -0.22
CA TYR A 201 -17.51 10.58 -0.95
C TYR A 201 -17.61 11.56 -2.13
N SER A 202 -18.76 12.21 -2.34
CA SER A 202 -18.98 13.13 -3.47
C SER A 202 -18.17 14.43 -3.41
N LEU A 203 -17.82 14.91 -2.21
CA LEU A 203 -17.11 16.20 -2.02
C LEU A 203 -15.65 16.00 -1.63
N HIS A 204 -14.77 16.86 -2.14
CA HIS A 204 -13.35 16.94 -1.76
C HIS A 204 -13.11 18.07 -0.73
N PHE A 205 -11.98 17.99 -0.01
CA PHE A 205 -11.61 19.02 0.96
C PHE A 205 -11.30 20.37 0.29
N ASN A 206 -10.65 20.34 -0.86
CA ASN A 206 -10.51 21.51 -1.73
C ASN A 206 -11.64 21.46 -2.76
N GLU A 207 -12.48 22.49 -2.83
CA GLU A 207 -13.66 22.54 -3.70
C GLU A 207 -13.33 22.44 -5.20
N THR A 208 -12.09 22.80 -5.58
CA THR A 208 -11.61 22.77 -6.97
C THR A 208 -10.99 21.43 -7.39
N ASP A 209 -10.77 20.51 -6.44
CA ASP A 209 -10.23 19.18 -6.75
C ASP A 209 -11.34 18.30 -7.31
N VAL A 210 -11.44 18.24 -8.64
CA VAL A 210 -12.47 17.47 -9.35
C VAL A 210 -11.86 16.72 -10.54
N LEU A 211 -12.36 15.52 -10.81
CA LEU A 211 -12.04 14.83 -12.07
C LEU A 211 -12.56 15.66 -13.24
N THR A 212 -11.73 15.79 -14.28
CA THR A 212 -12.22 16.28 -15.58
C THR A 212 -13.28 15.32 -16.14
N ASP A 213 -14.11 15.80 -17.06
CA ASP A 213 -15.12 14.96 -17.73
C ASP A 213 -14.49 13.74 -18.41
N ALA A 214 -13.31 13.91 -19.03
CA ALA A 214 -12.58 12.82 -19.66
C ALA A 214 -12.12 11.76 -18.63
N GLN A 215 -11.54 12.18 -17.51
CA GLN A 215 -11.09 11.27 -16.45
C GLN A 215 -12.28 10.54 -15.81
N ARG A 216 -13.37 11.25 -15.53
CA ARG A 216 -14.60 10.69 -14.96
C ARG A 216 -15.21 9.63 -15.89
N ASN A 217 -15.39 9.97 -17.17
CA ASN A 217 -15.92 9.04 -18.17
C ASN A 217 -15.01 7.82 -18.34
N TYR A 218 -13.69 8.01 -18.31
CA TYR A 218 -12.72 6.91 -18.39
C TYR A 218 -12.86 5.97 -17.18
N ALA A 219 -12.90 6.52 -15.97
CA ALA A 219 -13.08 5.73 -14.75
C ALA A 219 -14.39 4.93 -14.77
N GLU A 220 -15.50 5.54 -15.18
CA GLU A 220 -16.82 4.88 -15.29
C GLU A 220 -16.83 3.75 -16.31
N GLN A 221 -16.23 3.95 -17.49
CA GLN A 221 -16.12 2.91 -18.51
C GLN A 221 -15.29 1.72 -18.03
N GLN A 222 -14.13 1.99 -17.42
CA GLN A 222 -13.24 0.95 -16.89
C GLN A 222 -13.87 0.23 -15.70
N TYR A 223 -14.62 0.96 -14.87
CA TYR A 223 -15.39 0.38 -13.77
C TYR A 223 -16.46 -0.56 -14.28
N ALA A 224 -17.32 -0.12 -15.20
CA ALA A 224 -18.38 -0.95 -15.77
C ALA A 224 -17.82 -2.19 -16.50
N LEU A 225 -16.70 -2.04 -17.22
CA LEU A 225 -15.99 -3.15 -17.85
C LEU A 225 -15.54 -4.18 -16.80
N PHE A 226 -14.84 -3.74 -15.76
CA PHE A 226 -14.36 -4.63 -14.70
C PHE A 226 -15.53 -5.34 -13.99
N ARG A 227 -16.59 -4.62 -13.63
CA ARG A 227 -17.77 -5.20 -12.96
C ARG A 227 -18.42 -6.29 -13.81
N SER A 228 -18.58 -6.05 -15.11
CA SER A 228 -19.15 -7.03 -16.04
C SER A 228 -18.24 -8.25 -16.20
N TRP A 229 -16.93 -8.02 -16.37
CA TRP A 229 -15.94 -9.08 -16.48
C TRP A 229 -15.91 -9.95 -15.22
N TYR A 230 -15.83 -9.33 -14.04
CA TYR A 230 -15.73 -10.04 -12.77
C TYR A 230 -16.99 -10.87 -12.49
N ALA A 231 -18.18 -10.35 -12.81
CA ALA A 231 -19.43 -11.11 -12.67
C ALA A 231 -19.44 -12.38 -13.54
N SER A 232 -19.01 -12.29 -14.81
CA SER A 232 -18.90 -13.45 -15.69
C SER A 232 -17.83 -14.43 -15.22
N TRP A 233 -16.63 -13.92 -14.95
CA TRP A 233 -15.47 -14.73 -14.56
C TRP A 233 -15.68 -15.45 -13.23
N SER A 234 -16.21 -14.76 -12.21
CA SER A 234 -16.47 -15.37 -10.89
C SER A 234 -17.55 -16.47 -10.96
N ALA A 235 -18.57 -16.31 -11.81
CA ALA A 235 -19.57 -17.35 -12.05
C ALA A 235 -18.95 -18.61 -12.70
N GLU A 236 -18.09 -18.44 -13.72
CA GLU A 236 -17.40 -19.57 -14.38
C GLU A 236 -16.51 -20.36 -13.41
N GLN A 237 -15.92 -19.70 -12.42
CA GLN A 237 -15.08 -20.36 -11.43
C GLN A 237 -15.85 -21.01 -10.27
N ASN A 238 -17.18 -20.89 -10.23
CA ASN A 238 -18.03 -21.23 -9.08
C ASN A 238 -17.62 -20.49 -7.80
N LEU A 239 -17.29 -19.20 -7.94
CA LEU A 239 -16.82 -18.31 -6.86
C LEU A 239 -17.84 -17.21 -6.52
N ALA A 240 -19.07 -17.33 -7.05
CA ALA A 240 -20.20 -16.42 -6.81
C ALA A 240 -20.80 -16.58 -5.40
#